data_AF-A0A518EQ42-F1
#
_entry.id   AF-A0A518EQ42-F1
#
_cell.length_a   1.000
_cell.length_b   1.000
_cell.length_c   1.000
_cell.angle_alpha   90.00
_cell.angle_beta   90.00
_cell.angle_gamma   90.00
#
_symmetry.space_group_name_H-M   'P 1'
#
loop_
_entity.id
_entity.type
_entity.pdbx_description
1 polymer ?
#
loop_
_entity_poly.entity_id
_entity_poly.type
_entity_poly.pdbx_seq_one_letter_code
_entity_poly.pdbx_strand_id
1 'polypeptide(L)'
;MRSPTSRRSTLFLALVVSVLAWPAEANARTFQRTAPVESDEEPETDAKLEAVRGLAEQMVRVPSNERRTELLEQIIEEARGHTASAEVLRGAILELWERSNRRLRARSSLRPFDKLLKARKQLDELRKSTIALIRNEVLYPYPCKAPDATPEAIQRFQRAQATIDGAVEKMRSIWHKSPEVKVPSALQEPLALALWTKRANRRIDQELAVKAHLPRPDLPPWVYGLPLKGEIPGDTVSLATFGSSLDEARALALGRAILELNGRHLEEALGAAEGRFEKVRIGHEFDQVRITNDYRQLFGLQVLAWDARLFAATRQHADYIWESGQFGHHQPSVEFGTFTARARRAGYPAMVYENCHQGSNDPFDVLVALTHSSEHHRTILLETAGEMATARSGLAWVQNYGLDTGFRSAIQWEAWRD
;
A
#
# COMPACT_ATOMS: atom_id res chain seq x y z
N MET A 1 42.18 -18.09 -41.23
CA MET A 1 41.91 -17.43 -39.93
C MET A 1 40.78 -16.42 -40.11
N ARG A 2 39.54 -16.82 -39.79
CA ARG A 2 38.34 -15.98 -39.76
C ARG A 2 37.46 -16.51 -38.61
N SER A 3 36.95 -15.60 -37.79
CA SER A 3 36.15 -15.88 -36.59
C SER A 3 34.77 -16.47 -36.94
N PRO A 4 34.23 -17.40 -36.13
CA PRO A 4 32.84 -17.83 -36.27
C PRO A 4 31.90 -16.90 -35.49
N THR A 5 30.86 -16.43 -36.17
CA THR A 5 29.74 -15.67 -35.64
C THR A 5 28.81 -16.57 -34.83
N SER A 6 28.49 -16.17 -33.60
CA SER A 6 27.53 -16.85 -32.73
C SER A 6 26.10 -16.56 -33.16
N ARG A 7 25.38 -17.60 -33.59
CA ARG A 7 23.91 -17.63 -33.65
C ARG A 7 23.36 -17.94 -32.24
N ARG A 8 22.47 -17.08 -31.73
CA ARG A 8 21.45 -17.41 -30.71
C ARG A 8 20.19 -16.62 -31.09
N SER A 9 19.23 -17.25 -31.77
CA SER A 9 18.05 -17.93 -31.18
C SER A 9 17.04 -16.94 -30.62
N THR A 10 16.28 -16.30 -31.51
CA THR A 10 15.03 -15.59 -31.20
C THR A 10 13.94 -16.64 -31.03
N LEU A 11 13.58 -16.94 -29.77
CA LEU A 11 12.46 -17.82 -29.46
C LEU A 11 11.17 -17.00 -29.44
N PHE A 12 10.32 -17.32 -30.41
CA PHE A 12 8.93 -16.89 -30.57
C PHE A 12 8.12 -17.19 -29.30
N LEU A 13 7.40 -16.19 -28.79
CA LEU A 13 6.19 -16.40 -27.98
C LEU A 13 5.00 -15.90 -28.80
N ALA A 14 4.41 -16.80 -29.59
CA ALA A 14 3.10 -16.60 -30.17
C ALA A 14 2.06 -17.02 -29.13
N LEU A 15 1.38 -16.05 -28.52
CA LEU A 15 0.23 -16.33 -27.67
C LEU A 15 -0.96 -16.66 -28.60
N VAL A 16 -1.35 -17.92 -28.61
CA VAL A 16 -2.56 -18.41 -29.29
C VAL A 16 -3.77 -17.94 -28.48
N VAL A 17 -4.49 -16.95 -29.00
CA VAL A 17 -5.85 -16.63 -28.55
C VAL A 17 -6.80 -17.56 -29.29
N SER A 18 -7.10 -18.71 -28.69
CA SER A 18 -8.19 -19.57 -29.14
C SER A 18 -9.52 -18.93 -28.76
N VAL A 19 -10.11 -18.22 -29.71
CA VAL A 19 -11.54 -17.87 -29.69
C VAL A 19 -12.32 -19.14 -30.00
N LEU A 20 -12.92 -19.74 -28.98
CA LEU A 20 -13.91 -20.81 -29.18
C LEU A 20 -15.17 -20.20 -29.77
N ALA A 21 -15.39 -20.49 -31.05
CA ALA A 21 -16.65 -20.27 -31.74
C ALA A 21 -17.72 -21.18 -31.12
N TRP A 22 -18.79 -20.57 -30.62
CA TRP A 22 -19.98 -21.25 -30.15
C TRP A 22 -20.83 -21.65 -31.36
N PRO A 23 -21.24 -22.92 -31.53
CA PRO A 23 -22.13 -23.29 -32.61
C PRO A 23 -23.55 -22.81 -32.31
N ALA A 24 -24.09 -22.04 -33.26
CA ALA A 24 -25.51 -21.73 -33.37
C ALA A 24 -26.21 -22.95 -33.96
N GLU A 25 -26.77 -23.81 -33.11
CA GLU A 25 -27.74 -24.82 -33.53
C GLU A 25 -29.06 -24.69 -32.78
N ALA A 26 -30.10 -24.71 -33.60
CA ALA A 26 -31.49 -24.50 -33.27
C ALA A 26 -32.03 -25.56 -32.32
N ASN A 27 -32.72 -25.11 -31.28
CA ASN A 27 -33.68 -25.93 -30.55
C ASN A 27 -35.02 -25.19 -30.55
N ALA A 28 -35.81 -25.45 -31.58
CA ALA A 28 -37.24 -25.12 -31.61
C ALA A 28 -37.95 -26.06 -30.62
N ARG A 29 -38.00 -25.65 -29.34
CA ARG A 29 -38.92 -26.25 -28.36
C ARG A 29 -40.25 -25.54 -28.43
N THR A 30 -41.24 -26.29 -28.87
CA THR A 30 -42.66 -25.98 -28.86
C THR A 30 -43.08 -25.55 -27.43
N PHE A 31 -43.40 -24.27 -27.25
CA PHE A 31 -44.02 -23.77 -26.02
C PHE A 31 -45.44 -24.34 -25.95
N GLN A 32 -45.65 -25.37 -25.12
CA GLN A 32 -46.99 -25.67 -24.63
C GLN A 32 -47.38 -24.57 -23.65
N ARG A 33 -48.45 -23.86 -24.00
CA ARG A 33 -49.07 -22.81 -23.20
C ARG A 33 -49.75 -23.49 -22.00
N THR A 34 -49.02 -23.67 -20.90
CA THR A 34 -49.62 -24.07 -19.62
C THR A 34 -50.56 -22.96 -19.16
N ALA A 35 -51.78 -23.33 -18.78
CA ALA A 35 -52.77 -22.41 -18.22
C ALA A 35 -52.18 -21.66 -17.02
N PRO A 36 -52.60 -20.40 -16.76
CA PRO A 36 -52.19 -19.68 -15.55
C PRO A 36 -52.60 -20.52 -14.34
N VAL A 37 -51.59 -20.99 -13.60
CA VAL A 37 -51.81 -21.50 -12.25
C VAL A 37 -52.06 -20.26 -11.41
N GLU A 38 -53.31 -20.05 -10.98
CA GLU A 38 -53.63 -19.12 -9.90
C GLU A 38 -52.90 -19.65 -8.66
N SER A 39 -51.74 -19.08 -8.37
CA SER A 39 -50.96 -19.39 -7.18
C SER A 39 -51.53 -18.58 -6.01
N ASP A 40 -52.15 -19.26 -5.05
CA ASP A 40 -52.62 -18.71 -3.77
C ASP A 40 -51.47 -18.23 -2.83
N GLU A 41 -50.31 -17.82 -3.36
CA GLU A 41 -49.12 -17.41 -2.59
C GLU A 41 -49.10 -15.92 -2.19
N GLU A 42 -50.14 -15.13 -2.47
CA GLU A 42 -50.12 -13.66 -2.34
C GLU A 42 -50.06 -13.05 -0.90
N PRO A 43 -50.54 -13.66 0.21
CA PRO A 43 -50.60 -12.94 1.48
C PRO A 43 -49.28 -12.91 2.28
N GLU A 44 -48.39 -13.90 2.12
CA GLU A 44 -47.14 -13.97 2.90
C GLU A 44 -46.06 -13.00 2.36
N THR A 45 -46.07 -12.74 1.05
CA THR A 45 -45.14 -11.81 0.38
C THR A 45 -45.36 -10.37 0.80
N ASP A 46 -46.61 -9.97 1.04
CA ASP A 46 -46.96 -8.59 1.42
C ASP A 46 -46.53 -8.27 2.86
N ALA A 47 -46.68 -9.23 3.79
CA ALA A 47 -46.28 -9.03 5.18
C ALA A 47 -44.76 -8.85 5.34
N LYS A 48 -43.95 -9.66 4.63
CA LYS A 48 -42.47 -9.54 4.63
C LYS A 48 -42.03 -8.22 4.01
N LEU A 49 -42.66 -7.80 2.91
CA LEU A 49 -42.34 -6.54 2.26
C LEU A 49 -42.62 -5.35 3.18
N GLU A 50 -43.75 -5.33 3.87
CA GLU A 50 -44.09 -4.26 4.83
C GLU A 50 -43.16 -4.25 6.05
N ALA A 51 -42.77 -5.42 6.57
CA ALA A 51 -41.78 -5.52 7.63
C ALA A 51 -40.42 -4.91 7.21
N VAL A 52 -39.94 -5.25 6.01
CA VAL A 52 -38.70 -4.70 5.44
C VAL A 52 -38.80 -3.19 5.23
N ARG A 53 -39.94 -2.68 4.75
CA ARG A 53 -40.18 -1.22 4.62
C ARG A 53 -40.07 -0.50 5.97
N GLY A 54 -40.73 -1.01 7.00
CA GLY A 54 -40.68 -0.42 8.34
C GLY A 54 -39.26 -0.38 8.92
N LEU A 55 -38.50 -1.48 8.77
CA LEU A 55 -37.11 -1.54 9.22
C LEU A 55 -36.19 -0.61 8.41
N ALA A 56 -36.37 -0.55 7.08
CA ALA A 56 -35.60 0.32 6.20
C ALA A 56 -35.83 1.81 6.52
N GLU A 57 -37.08 2.22 6.76
CA GLU A 57 -37.40 3.57 7.21
C GLU A 57 -36.75 3.89 8.56
N GLN A 58 -36.76 2.93 9.50
CA GLN A 58 -36.09 3.09 10.78
C GLN A 58 -34.58 3.27 10.59
N MET A 59 -33.94 2.46 9.74
CA MET A 59 -32.51 2.50 9.43
C MET A 59 -32.09 3.87 8.86
N VAL A 60 -32.94 4.48 8.03
CA VAL A 60 -32.71 5.81 7.45
C VAL A 60 -32.76 6.92 8.51
N ARG A 61 -33.56 6.76 9.57
CA ARG A 61 -33.80 7.79 10.60
C ARG A 61 -32.84 7.72 11.79
N VAL A 62 -32.37 6.53 12.16
CA VAL A 62 -31.45 6.38 13.31
C VAL A 62 -30.14 7.13 13.04
N PRO A 63 -29.54 7.82 14.03
CA PRO A 63 -28.31 8.59 13.82
C PRO A 63 -27.02 7.75 13.90
N SER A 64 -27.03 6.68 14.70
CA SER A 64 -25.86 5.82 14.96
C SER A 64 -25.66 4.77 13.87
N ASN A 65 -24.41 4.56 13.45
CA ASN A 65 -24.06 3.52 12.49
C ASN A 65 -24.12 2.12 13.11
N GLU A 66 -23.89 1.98 14.42
CA GLU A 66 -24.04 0.72 15.15
C GLU A 66 -25.48 0.22 15.04
N ARG A 67 -26.46 1.10 15.35
CA ARG A 67 -27.88 0.74 15.22
C ARG A 67 -28.30 0.48 13.78
N ARG A 68 -27.71 1.18 12.80
CA ARG A 68 -27.96 0.89 11.37
C ARG A 68 -27.46 -0.50 10.98
N THR A 69 -26.32 -0.94 11.51
CA THR A 69 -25.79 -2.29 11.25
C THR A 69 -26.72 -3.37 11.79
N GLU A 70 -27.23 -3.21 13.02
CA GLU A 70 -28.21 -4.14 13.60
C GLU A 70 -29.50 -4.22 12.75
N LEU A 71 -30.00 -3.07 12.28
CA LEU A 71 -31.18 -3.03 11.41
C LEU A 71 -30.88 -3.65 10.04
N LEU A 72 -29.71 -3.39 9.47
CA LEU A 72 -29.30 -3.99 8.20
C LEU A 72 -29.29 -5.52 8.28
N GLU A 73 -28.82 -6.09 9.38
CA GLU A 73 -28.82 -7.55 9.60
C GLU A 73 -30.22 -8.14 9.62
N GLN A 74 -31.14 -7.49 10.35
CA GLN A 74 -32.55 -7.88 10.38
C GLN A 74 -33.18 -7.78 8.99
N ILE A 75 -32.94 -6.68 8.27
CA ILE A 75 -33.51 -6.49 6.92
C ILE A 75 -32.96 -7.53 5.95
N ILE A 76 -31.66 -7.84 5.98
CA ILE A 76 -31.07 -8.85 5.09
C ILE A 76 -31.70 -10.22 5.34
N GLU A 77 -31.90 -10.62 6.59
CA GLU A 77 -32.57 -11.89 6.93
C GLU A 77 -33.98 -11.94 6.35
N GLU A 78 -34.79 -10.90 6.59
CA GLU A 78 -36.16 -10.80 6.09
C GLU A 78 -36.27 -10.68 4.56
N ALA A 79 -35.24 -10.13 3.91
CA ALA A 79 -35.21 -9.93 2.46
C ALA A 79 -34.69 -11.13 1.67
N ARG A 80 -34.17 -12.18 2.33
CA ARG A 80 -33.62 -13.36 1.62
C ARG A 80 -34.67 -14.03 0.75
N GLY A 81 -34.35 -14.20 -0.53
CA GLY A 81 -35.26 -14.79 -1.52
C GLY A 81 -36.40 -13.87 -1.97
N HIS A 82 -36.48 -12.62 -1.47
CA HIS A 82 -37.57 -11.70 -1.77
C HIS A 82 -37.09 -10.45 -2.53
N THR A 83 -37.14 -10.51 -3.86
CA THR A 83 -36.60 -9.46 -4.75
C THR A 83 -37.16 -8.07 -4.45
N ALA A 84 -38.46 -7.94 -4.16
CA ALA A 84 -39.06 -6.64 -3.84
C ALA A 84 -38.52 -6.06 -2.53
N SER A 85 -38.23 -6.89 -1.53
CA SER A 85 -37.64 -6.46 -0.26
C SER A 85 -36.20 -5.99 -0.44
N ALA A 86 -35.44 -6.69 -1.29
CA ALA A 86 -34.08 -6.28 -1.62
C ALA A 86 -34.04 -4.91 -2.31
N GLU A 87 -35.00 -4.61 -3.20
CA GLU A 87 -35.11 -3.27 -3.83
C GLU A 87 -35.51 -2.18 -2.82
N VAL A 88 -36.36 -2.49 -1.83
CA VAL A 88 -36.67 -1.54 -0.73
C VAL A 88 -35.42 -1.20 0.07
N LEU A 89 -34.66 -2.22 0.49
CA LEU A 89 -33.39 -2.02 1.22
C LEU A 89 -32.40 -1.20 0.39
N ARG A 90 -32.29 -1.48 -0.90
CA ARG A 90 -31.45 -0.71 -1.82
C ARG A 90 -31.87 0.76 -1.89
N GLY A 91 -33.17 1.05 -1.98
CA GLY A 91 -33.69 2.41 -1.94
C GLY A 91 -33.25 3.18 -0.70
N ALA A 92 -33.31 2.54 0.48
CA ALA A 92 -32.86 3.13 1.73
C ALA A 92 -31.35 3.40 1.77
N ILE A 93 -30.53 2.47 1.24
CA ILE A 93 -29.08 2.63 1.11
C ILE A 93 -28.72 3.79 0.16
N LEU A 94 -29.42 3.90 -0.98
CA LEU A 94 -29.24 5.01 -1.91
C LEU A 94 -29.60 6.36 -1.27
N GLU A 95 -30.69 6.41 -0.50
CA GLU A 95 -31.07 7.63 0.22
C GLU A 95 -29.99 8.06 1.21
N LEU A 96 -29.46 7.13 2.01
CA LEU A 96 -28.38 7.40 2.96
C LEU A 96 -27.10 7.86 2.25
N TRP A 97 -26.76 7.24 1.11
CA TRP A 97 -25.63 7.63 0.27
C TRP A 97 -25.76 9.06 -0.27
N GLU A 98 -26.93 9.42 -0.80
CA GLU A 98 -27.19 10.76 -1.31
C GLU A 98 -27.18 11.81 -0.21
N ARG A 99 -27.76 11.47 0.95
CA ARG A 99 -27.80 12.34 2.13
C ARG A 99 -26.38 12.62 2.65
N SER A 100 -25.55 11.60 2.81
CA SER A 100 -24.17 11.77 3.25
C SER A 100 -23.36 12.60 2.25
N ASN A 101 -23.48 12.32 0.95
CA ASN A 101 -22.76 13.03 -0.09
C ASN A 101 -23.17 14.49 -0.23
N ARG A 102 -24.47 14.79 -0.11
CA ARG A 102 -24.96 16.17 -0.10
C ARG A 102 -24.32 16.99 1.03
N ARG A 103 -24.14 16.39 2.20
CA ARG A 103 -23.51 17.05 3.35
C ARG A 103 -21.99 17.19 3.18
N LEU A 104 -21.33 16.18 2.62
CA LEU A 104 -19.90 16.24 2.28
C LEU A 104 -19.58 17.28 1.19
N ARG A 105 -20.52 17.57 0.27
CA ARG A 105 -20.37 18.59 -0.77
C ARG A 105 -20.35 20.03 -0.27
N ALA A 106 -20.65 20.28 1.01
CA ALA A 106 -20.60 21.62 1.57
C ALA A 106 -19.17 22.19 1.46
N ARG A 107 -18.93 23.00 0.43
CA ARG A 107 -17.60 23.48 0.00
C ARG A 107 -16.82 24.18 1.12
N SER A 108 -17.51 24.87 2.02
CA SER A 108 -16.90 25.52 3.18
C SER A 108 -16.10 24.54 4.05
N SER A 109 -16.56 23.29 4.17
CA SER A 109 -15.92 22.26 4.97
C SER A 109 -14.68 21.65 4.31
N LEU A 110 -14.54 21.76 2.98
CA LEU A 110 -13.41 21.20 2.23
C LEU A 110 -12.30 22.23 1.97
N ARG A 111 -12.60 23.54 2.07
CA ARG A 111 -11.63 24.63 1.88
C ARG A 111 -10.35 24.51 2.72
N PRO A 112 -10.35 24.01 3.97
CA PRO A 112 -9.11 23.84 4.74
C PRO A 112 -8.05 22.97 4.05
N PHE A 113 -8.46 22.06 3.15
CA PHE A 113 -7.55 21.14 2.46
C PHE A 113 -6.92 21.73 1.20
N ASP A 114 -7.34 22.91 0.70
CA ASP A 114 -6.87 23.49 -0.56
C ASP A 114 -5.34 23.67 -0.60
N LYS A 115 -4.74 24.15 0.51
CA LYS A 115 -3.29 24.31 0.62
C LYS A 115 -2.56 22.98 0.63
N LEU A 116 -3.11 21.98 1.33
CA LEU A 116 -2.54 20.64 1.42
C LEU A 116 -2.58 19.95 0.05
N LEU A 117 -3.70 20.05 -0.67
CA LEU A 117 -3.86 19.55 -2.03
C LEU A 117 -2.87 20.18 -3.01
N LYS A 118 -2.66 21.50 -2.91
CA LYS A 118 -1.66 22.21 -3.73
C LYS A 118 -0.25 21.71 -3.45
N ALA A 119 0.12 21.62 -2.16
CA ALA A 119 1.43 21.12 -1.77
C ALA A 119 1.63 19.66 -2.20
N ARG A 120 0.58 18.85 -2.08
CA ARG A 120 0.59 17.44 -2.51
C ARG A 120 0.87 17.30 -4.00
N LYS A 121 0.16 18.06 -4.83
CA LYS A 121 0.38 18.07 -6.28
C LYS A 121 1.82 18.45 -6.64
N GLN A 122 2.37 19.49 -6.01
CA GLN A 122 3.75 19.91 -6.23
C GLN A 122 4.76 18.82 -5.83
N LEU A 123 4.51 18.15 -4.70
CA LEU A 123 5.35 17.06 -4.25
C LEU A 123 5.31 15.87 -5.22
N ASP A 124 4.12 15.48 -5.69
CA ASP A 124 3.97 14.35 -6.61
C ASP A 124 4.61 14.61 -7.99
N GLU A 125 4.57 15.86 -8.49
CA GLU A 125 5.30 16.27 -9.69
C GLU A 125 6.83 16.15 -9.51
N LEU A 126 7.36 16.56 -8.34
CA LEU A 126 8.78 16.40 -8.01
C LEU A 126 9.19 14.94 -7.82
N ARG A 127 8.38 14.14 -7.14
CA ARG A 127 8.61 12.69 -6.97
C ARG A 127 8.73 12.01 -8.32
N LYS A 128 7.76 12.23 -9.21
CA LYS A 128 7.71 11.62 -10.54
C LYS A 128 8.96 11.95 -11.36
N SER A 129 9.33 13.23 -11.42
CA SER A 129 10.51 13.67 -12.17
C SER A 129 11.83 13.18 -11.57
N THR A 130 11.93 13.15 -10.24
CA THR A 130 13.13 12.68 -9.53
C THR A 130 13.32 11.17 -9.66
N ILE A 131 12.25 10.37 -9.50
CA ILE A 131 12.29 8.91 -9.71
C ILE A 131 12.68 8.59 -11.16
N ALA A 132 12.14 9.33 -12.13
CA ALA A 132 12.52 9.14 -13.54
C ALA A 132 14.01 9.39 -13.77
N LEU A 133 14.60 10.40 -13.14
CA LEU A 133 16.03 10.67 -13.20
C LEU A 133 16.86 9.58 -12.51
N ILE A 134 16.46 9.15 -11.31
CA ILE A 134 17.14 8.07 -10.57
C ILE A 134 17.09 6.75 -11.35
N ARG A 135 16.01 6.47 -12.09
CA ARG A 135 15.89 5.27 -12.94
C ARG A 135 16.61 5.37 -14.28
N ASN A 136 17.03 6.56 -14.69
CA ASN A 136 17.70 6.76 -15.96
C ASN A 136 19.18 6.36 -15.85
N GLU A 137 19.51 5.12 -16.21
CA GLU A 137 20.88 4.59 -16.20
C GLU A 137 21.84 5.31 -17.15
N VAL A 138 21.33 6.02 -18.16
CA VAL A 138 22.18 6.82 -19.05
C VAL A 138 22.65 8.09 -18.34
N LEU A 139 21.74 8.80 -17.66
CA LEU A 139 22.02 10.05 -16.96
C LEU A 139 22.62 9.84 -15.58
N TYR A 140 22.22 8.76 -14.90
CA TYR A 140 22.65 8.38 -13.56
C TYR A 140 23.25 6.96 -13.61
N PRO A 141 24.46 6.80 -14.19
CA PRO A 141 25.03 5.50 -14.52
C PRO A 141 25.59 4.76 -13.31
N TYR A 142 25.79 3.46 -13.48
CA TYR A 142 26.57 2.58 -12.63
C TYR A 142 27.54 1.75 -13.50
N PRO A 143 28.79 1.48 -13.06
CA PRO A 143 29.45 2.01 -11.88
C PRO A 143 29.72 3.51 -12.01
N CYS A 144 29.83 4.20 -10.86
CA CYS A 144 30.02 5.65 -10.79
C CYS A 144 31.38 6.07 -10.21
N LYS A 145 32.32 5.13 -10.07
CA LYS A 145 33.64 5.32 -9.48
C LYS A 145 34.73 4.69 -10.34
N ALA A 146 35.92 5.28 -10.30
CA ALA A 146 37.11 4.70 -10.89
C ALA A 146 37.51 3.40 -10.15
N PRO A 147 38.16 2.43 -10.81
CA PRO A 147 38.59 2.47 -12.22
C PRO A 147 37.49 2.13 -13.24
N ASP A 148 36.33 1.65 -12.77
CA ASP A 148 35.32 1.05 -13.64
C ASP A 148 34.46 2.07 -14.41
N ALA A 149 34.54 3.35 -14.06
CA ALA A 149 33.82 4.44 -14.71
C ALA A 149 34.78 5.37 -15.49
N THR A 150 34.38 5.77 -16.71
CA THR A 150 35.11 6.79 -17.47
C THR A 150 34.96 8.18 -16.83
N PRO A 151 35.90 9.12 -17.07
CA PRO A 151 35.77 10.50 -16.59
C PRO A 151 34.43 11.17 -16.98
N GLU A 152 33.93 10.90 -18.20
CA GLU A 152 32.64 11.42 -18.67
C GLU A 152 31.47 10.84 -17.89
N ALA A 153 31.51 9.54 -17.56
CA ALA A 153 30.49 8.88 -16.75
C ALA A 153 30.47 9.45 -15.32
N ILE A 154 31.65 9.68 -14.72
CA ILE A 154 31.80 10.30 -13.39
C ILE A 154 31.20 11.71 -13.38
N GLN A 155 31.57 12.55 -14.36
CA GLN A 155 31.02 13.91 -14.46
C GLN A 155 29.50 13.89 -14.69
N ARG A 156 28.99 12.96 -15.50
CA ARG A 156 27.55 12.82 -15.74
C ARG A 156 26.82 12.41 -14.46
N PHE A 157 27.35 11.42 -13.74
CA PHE A 157 26.84 11.01 -12.44
C PHE A 157 26.81 12.19 -11.45
N GLN A 158 27.90 12.95 -11.32
CA GLN A 158 27.96 14.11 -10.40
C GLN A 158 26.90 15.17 -10.72
N ARG A 159 26.68 15.49 -11.99
CA ARG A 159 25.63 16.43 -12.41
C ARG A 159 24.23 15.90 -12.08
N ALA A 160 23.98 14.62 -12.35
CA ALA A 160 22.72 13.98 -12.02
C ALA A 160 22.49 13.92 -10.50
N GLN A 161 23.50 13.53 -9.72
CA GLN A 161 23.45 13.51 -8.26
C GLN A 161 23.10 14.90 -7.69
N ALA A 162 23.81 15.96 -8.10
CA ALA A 162 23.51 17.31 -7.63
C ALA A 162 22.08 17.76 -7.97
N THR A 163 21.56 17.33 -9.13
CA THR A 163 20.17 17.59 -9.53
C THR A 163 19.18 16.83 -8.63
N ILE A 164 19.48 15.56 -8.33
CA ILE A 164 18.70 14.71 -7.42
C ILE A 164 18.71 15.31 -6.01
N ASP A 165 19.86 15.71 -5.47
CA ASP A 165 19.98 16.30 -4.14
C ASP A 165 19.15 17.58 -4.01
N GLY A 166 19.25 18.46 -5.02
CA GLY A 166 18.44 19.68 -5.07
C GLY A 166 16.93 19.41 -5.17
N ALA A 167 16.54 18.32 -5.84
CA ALA A 167 15.14 17.90 -5.89
C ALA A 167 14.66 17.30 -4.56
N VAL A 168 15.48 16.46 -3.92
CA VAL A 168 15.20 15.87 -2.59
C VAL A 168 15.06 16.95 -1.54
N GLU A 169 15.93 17.97 -1.53
CA GLU A 169 15.83 19.08 -0.60
C GLU A 169 14.54 19.90 -0.82
N LYS A 170 14.15 20.14 -2.08
CA LYS A 170 12.85 20.76 -2.38
C LYS A 170 11.67 19.91 -1.89
N MET A 171 11.73 18.59 -2.07
CA MET A 171 10.72 17.66 -1.57
C MET A 171 10.64 17.73 -0.04
N ARG A 172 11.77 17.69 0.67
CA ARG A 172 11.82 17.84 2.15
C ARG A 172 11.24 19.18 2.59
N SER A 173 11.59 20.26 1.92
CA SER A 173 11.05 21.60 2.21
C SER A 173 9.52 21.63 2.05
N ILE A 174 8.96 21.04 0.99
CA ILE A 174 7.50 20.91 0.84
C ILE A 174 6.92 20.01 1.94
N TRP A 175 7.52 18.85 2.18
CA TRP A 175 7.08 17.87 3.16
C TRP A 175 6.94 18.47 4.56
N HIS A 176 7.99 19.15 5.05
CA HIS A 176 8.04 19.68 6.41
C HIS A 176 7.35 21.04 6.59
N LYS A 177 7.26 21.87 5.54
CA LYS A 177 6.59 23.19 5.62
C LYS A 177 5.12 23.16 5.24
N SER A 178 4.61 22.01 4.79
CA SER A 178 3.20 21.89 4.44
C SER A 178 2.32 22.02 5.67
N PRO A 179 1.17 22.70 5.55
CA PRO A 179 0.27 22.86 6.68
C PRO A 179 -0.33 21.50 7.06
N GLU A 180 -0.44 21.28 8.35
CA GLU A 180 -1.30 20.26 8.90
C GLU A 180 -2.75 20.76 8.96
N VAL A 181 -3.71 19.88 8.67
CA VAL A 181 -5.12 20.23 8.58
C VAL A 181 -5.93 19.31 9.49
N LYS A 182 -6.54 19.87 10.54
CA LYS A 182 -7.50 19.15 11.36
C LYS A 182 -8.76 18.86 10.54
N VAL A 183 -9.21 17.60 10.52
CA VAL A 183 -10.46 17.23 9.83
C VAL A 183 -11.65 17.87 10.54
N PRO A 184 -12.43 18.73 9.86
CA PRO A 184 -13.58 19.38 10.48
C PRO A 184 -14.60 18.38 11.04
N SER A 185 -15.09 18.62 12.25
CA SER A 185 -16.14 17.78 12.87
C SER A 185 -17.40 17.68 12.01
N ALA A 186 -17.72 18.73 11.24
CA ALA A 186 -18.82 18.75 10.28
C ALA A 186 -18.69 17.70 9.15
N LEU A 187 -17.49 17.20 8.87
CA LEU A 187 -17.27 16.13 7.90
C LEU A 187 -17.34 14.73 8.52
N GLN A 188 -17.11 14.59 9.83
CA GLN A 188 -16.91 13.30 10.49
C GLN A 188 -18.13 12.39 10.38
N GLU A 189 -19.31 12.87 10.76
CA GLU A 189 -20.52 12.04 10.71
C GLU A 189 -21.01 11.77 9.27
N PRO A 190 -21.03 12.74 8.33
CA PRO A 190 -21.34 12.43 6.93
C PRO A 190 -20.34 11.47 6.28
N LEU A 191 -19.05 11.58 6.61
CA LEU A 191 -18.02 10.67 6.11
C LEU A 191 -18.20 9.25 6.66
N ALA A 192 -18.42 9.13 7.98
CA ALA A 192 -18.70 7.86 8.63
C ALA A 192 -19.95 7.18 8.04
N LEU A 193 -21.00 7.96 7.79
CA LEU A 193 -22.21 7.46 7.14
C LEU A 193 -21.92 6.99 5.71
N ALA A 194 -21.22 7.78 4.89
CA ALA A 194 -20.90 7.39 3.52
C ALA A 194 -20.07 6.09 3.45
N LEU A 195 -19.08 5.94 4.33
CA LEU A 195 -18.25 4.74 4.43
C LEU A 195 -19.04 3.52 4.95
N TRP A 196 -19.97 3.73 5.88
CA TRP A 196 -20.90 2.68 6.30
C TRP A 196 -21.81 2.24 5.15
N THR A 197 -22.40 3.19 4.40
CA THR A 197 -23.31 2.88 3.29
C THR A 197 -22.62 2.10 2.17
N LYS A 198 -21.35 2.41 1.88
CA LYS A 198 -20.55 1.65 0.90
C LYS A 198 -20.35 0.19 1.34
N ARG A 199 -20.06 -0.04 2.62
CA ARG A 199 -19.94 -1.39 3.21
C ARG A 199 -21.26 -2.14 3.18
N ALA A 200 -22.35 -1.48 3.59
CA ALA A 200 -23.69 -2.02 3.57
C ALA A 200 -24.09 -2.45 2.15
N ASN A 201 -23.85 -1.62 1.13
CA ASN A 201 -24.16 -1.95 -0.25
C ASN A 201 -23.41 -3.20 -0.74
N ARG A 202 -22.10 -3.31 -0.44
CA ARG A 202 -21.31 -4.49 -0.79
C ARG A 202 -21.87 -5.76 -0.15
N ARG A 203 -22.25 -5.68 1.13
CA ARG A 203 -22.85 -6.81 1.86
C ARG A 203 -24.18 -7.23 1.23
N ILE A 204 -25.03 -6.26 0.86
CA ILE A 204 -26.29 -6.51 0.15
C ILE A 204 -26.04 -7.20 -1.20
N ASP A 205 -25.07 -6.70 -1.99
CA ASP A 205 -24.71 -7.31 -3.28
C ASP A 205 -24.29 -8.78 -3.12
N GLN A 206 -23.58 -9.09 -2.02
CA GLN A 206 -23.09 -10.44 -1.71
C GLN A 206 -24.19 -11.37 -1.20
N GLU A 207 -25.03 -10.91 -0.27
CA GLU A 207 -26.01 -11.76 0.42
C GLU A 207 -27.35 -11.89 -0.30
N LEU A 208 -27.77 -10.87 -1.05
CA LEU A 208 -29.08 -10.86 -1.73
C LEU A 208 -28.97 -11.07 -3.24
N ALA A 209 -27.75 -11.20 -3.79
CA ALA A 209 -27.47 -11.35 -5.22
C ALA A 209 -28.11 -10.25 -6.12
N VAL A 210 -28.49 -9.11 -5.53
CA VAL A 210 -28.99 -7.95 -6.25
C VAL A 210 -27.81 -7.05 -6.57
N LYS A 211 -27.45 -6.92 -7.85
CA LYS A 211 -26.36 -6.05 -8.28
C LYS A 211 -26.82 -4.60 -8.27
N ALA A 212 -26.56 -3.89 -7.17
CA ALA A 212 -26.86 -2.48 -7.03
C ALA A 212 -25.57 -1.66 -7.00
N HIS A 213 -25.23 -1.00 -8.10
CA HIS A 213 -24.13 -0.04 -8.06
C HIS A 213 -24.60 1.26 -7.41
N LEU A 214 -23.95 1.66 -6.30
CA LEU A 214 -24.08 3.02 -5.79
C LEU A 214 -23.70 4.01 -6.90
N PRO A 215 -24.46 5.11 -7.08
CA PRO A 215 -24.10 6.16 -8.01
C PRO A 215 -22.69 6.67 -7.72
N ARG A 216 -21.89 6.86 -8.77
CA ARG A 216 -20.57 7.48 -8.62
C ARG A 216 -20.76 8.84 -7.93
N PRO A 217 -20.08 9.09 -6.82
CA PRO A 217 -20.28 10.33 -6.11
C PRO A 217 -19.64 11.48 -6.90
N ASP A 218 -20.37 12.58 -7.02
CA ASP A 218 -19.81 13.88 -7.41
C ASP A 218 -19.07 14.51 -6.22
N LEU A 219 -18.00 13.83 -5.78
CA LEU A 219 -17.05 14.28 -4.77
C LEU A 219 -15.65 13.85 -5.19
N PRO A 220 -14.61 14.65 -4.92
CA PRO A 220 -13.24 14.24 -5.13
C PRO A 220 -12.92 12.93 -4.37
N PRO A 221 -12.24 11.94 -4.98
CA PRO A 221 -11.96 10.65 -4.35
C PRO A 221 -11.23 10.73 -3.00
N TRP A 222 -10.38 11.73 -2.80
CA TRP A 222 -9.64 11.94 -1.55
C TRP A 222 -10.54 12.18 -0.33
N VAL A 223 -11.77 12.66 -0.51
CA VAL A 223 -12.70 12.93 0.61
C VAL A 223 -12.98 11.63 1.38
N TYR A 224 -13.14 10.52 0.68
CA TYR A 224 -13.34 9.19 1.28
C TYR A 224 -12.06 8.59 1.87
N GLY A 225 -10.91 9.24 1.68
CA GLY A 225 -9.63 8.89 2.26
C GLY A 225 -9.31 9.64 3.56
N LEU A 226 -10.11 10.65 3.94
CA LEU A 226 -9.90 11.41 5.17
C LEU A 226 -10.10 10.56 6.42
N PRO A 227 -9.26 10.65 7.46
CA PRO A 227 -9.38 9.85 8.67
C PRO A 227 -10.69 10.12 9.43
N LEU A 228 -11.30 9.07 9.96
CA LEU A 228 -12.36 9.22 10.97
C LEU A 228 -11.74 9.62 12.32
N LYS A 229 -12.58 10.17 13.20
CA LYS A 229 -12.18 10.58 14.54
C LYS A 229 -11.48 9.44 15.28
N GLY A 230 -10.26 9.68 15.76
CA GLY A 230 -9.45 8.73 16.50
C GLY A 230 -8.61 7.77 15.65
N GLU A 231 -8.77 7.75 14.32
CA GLU A 231 -7.96 6.89 13.44
C GLU A 231 -6.50 7.35 13.32
N ILE A 232 -6.24 8.65 13.56
CA ILE A 232 -4.90 9.22 13.60
C ILE A 232 -4.77 10.21 14.76
N PRO A 233 -3.55 10.43 15.29
CA PRO A 233 -3.32 11.40 16.36
C PRO A 233 -3.87 12.79 16.03
N GLY A 234 -4.71 13.32 16.91
CA GLY A 234 -5.24 14.68 16.83
C GLY A 234 -6.27 14.94 15.71
N ASP A 235 -6.69 13.91 14.96
CA ASP A 235 -7.55 14.04 13.78
C ASP A 235 -6.97 14.99 12.71
N THR A 236 -5.64 15.06 12.64
CA THR A 236 -4.90 16.03 11.83
C THR A 236 -4.19 15.34 10.68
N VAL A 237 -4.50 15.74 9.45
CA VAL A 237 -3.81 15.21 8.26
C VAL A 237 -2.64 16.10 7.85
N SER A 238 -1.57 15.45 7.40
CA SER A 238 -0.39 16.08 6.80
C SER A 238 -0.10 15.43 5.45
N LEU A 239 0.97 15.84 4.75
CA LEU A 239 1.37 15.15 3.51
C LEU A 239 1.75 13.68 3.74
N ALA A 240 2.09 13.30 4.98
CA ALA A 240 2.39 11.92 5.35
C ALA A 240 1.15 11.04 5.54
N THR A 241 -0.01 11.63 5.81
CA THR A 241 -1.24 10.88 6.13
C THR A 241 -2.39 11.16 5.17
N PHE A 242 -2.24 12.14 4.26
CA PHE A 242 -3.23 12.53 3.27
C PHE A 242 -3.04 11.81 1.94
N GLY A 243 -4.04 11.02 1.54
CA GLY A 243 -4.11 10.37 0.23
C GLY A 243 -4.96 11.17 -0.77
N SER A 244 -4.48 11.31 -2.00
CA SER A 244 -5.19 11.98 -3.11
C SER A 244 -6.30 11.12 -3.73
N SER A 245 -6.33 9.83 -3.39
CA SER A 245 -7.33 8.85 -3.79
C SER A 245 -7.63 7.89 -2.64
N LEU A 246 -8.66 7.05 -2.79
CA LEU A 246 -8.98 6.04 -1.80
C LEU A 246 -7.90 4.95 -1.72
N ASP A 247 -7.34 4.52 -2.85
CA ASP A 247 -6.29 3.49 -2.88
C ASP A 247 -4.99 4.02 -2.26
N GLU A 248 -4.70 5.30 -2.45
CA GLU A 248 -3.56 5.92 -1.78
C GLU A 248 -3.79 6.04 -0.27
N ALA A 249 -4.99 6.44 0.15
CA ALA A 249 -5.32 6.51 1.56
C ALA A 249 -5.25 5.13 2.24
N ARG A 250 -5.64 4.07 1.53
CA ARG A 250 -5.44 2.66 1.94
C ARG A 250 -3.97 2.33 2.10
N ALA A 251 -3.13 2.67 1.13
CA ALA A 251 -1.69 2.44 1.20
C ALA A 251 -1.04 3.18 2.39
N LEU A 252 -1.44 4.43 2.64
CA LEU A 252 -0.96 5.21 3.78
C LEU A 252 -1.41 4.62 5.12
N ALA A 253 -2.65 4.15 5.21
CA ALA A 253 -3.14 3.48 6.40
C ALA A 253 -2.41 2.14 6.63
N LEU A 254 -2.13 1.37 5.56
CA LEU A 254 -1.31 0.15 5.65
C LEU A 254 0.10 0.49 6.12
N GLY A 255 0.66 1.59 5.62
CA GLY A 255 1.96 2.08 6.04
C GLY A 255 2.02 2.41 7.52
N ARG A 256 0.97 3.01 8.10
CA ARG A 256 0.91 3.24 9.55
C ARG A 256 0.90 1.93 10.34
N ALA A 257 0.10 0.95 9.92
CA ALA A 257 0.06 -0.36 10.56
C ALA A 257 1.42 -1.09 10.49
N ILE A 258 2.15 -0.94 9.38
CA ILE A 258 3.51 -1.47 9.23
C ILE A 258 4.49 -0.77 10.17
N LEU A 259 4.43 0.57 10.29
CA LEU A 259 5.30 1.31 11.20
C LEU A 259 5.05 0.92 12.67
N GLU A 260 3.80 0.70 13.05
CA GLU A 260 3.43 0.20 14.37
C GLU A 260 3.95 -1.23 14.60
N LEU A 261 3.81 -2.12 13.62
CA LEU A 261 4.39 -3.47 13.66
C LEU A 261 5.92 -3.43 13.84
N ASN A 262 6.61 -2.57 13.10
CA ASN A 262 8.05 -2.38 13.23
C ASN A 262 8.43 -1.86 14.63
N GLY A 263 7.63 -0.98 15.22
CA GLY A 263 7.80 -0.51 16.59
C GLY A 263 7.70 -1.65 17.61
N ARG A 264 6.70 -2.53 17.48
CA ARG A 264 6.57 -3.73 18.33
C ARG A 264 7.77 -4.66 18.20
N HIS A 265 8.24 -4.90 16.98
CA HIS A 265 9.45 -5.72 16.76
C HIS A 265 10.71 -5.12 17.39
N LEU A 266 10.85 -3.79 17.39
CA LEU A 266 11.93 -3.12 18.10
C LEU A 266 11.84 -3.35 19.60
N GLU A 267 10.66 -3.17 20.20
CA GLU A 267 10.44 -3.41 21.63
C GLU A 267 10.76 -4.85 22.03
N GLU A 268 10.29 -5.82 21.25
CA GLU A 268 10.58 -7.25 21.43
C GLU A 268 12.10 -7.53 21.34
N ALA A 269 12.76 -7.02 20.30
CA ALA A 269 14.20 -7.21 20.10
C ALA A 269 15.04 -6.57 21.23
N LEU A 270 14.68 -5.38 21.69
CA LEU A 270 15.33 -4.71 22.82
C LEU A 270 15.09 -5.42 24.15
N GLY A 271 13.91 -6.04 24.32
CA GLY A 271 13.58 -6.86 25.48
C GLY A 271 14.40 -8.14 25.55
N ALA A 272 14.66 -8.77 24.41
CA ALA A 272 15.45 -10.00 24.29
C ALA A 272 16.98 -9.77 24.34
N ALA A 273 17.44 -8.55 24.07
CA ALA A 273 18.86 -8.22 23.97
C ALA A 273 19.60 -8.23 25.32
N GLU A 274 20.70 -8.96 25.38
CA GLU A 274 21.57 -9.02 26.56
C GLU A 274 22.63 -7.92 26.54
N GLY A 275 22.65 -7.10 27.59
CA GLY A 275 23.66 -6.06 27.77
C GLY A 275 23.43 -4.78 26.95
N ARG A 276 24.18 -3.73 27.30
CA ARG A 276 24.01 -2.39 26.72
C ARG A 276 24.46 -2.32 25.27
N PHE A 277 25.53 -3.01 24.91
CA PHE A 277 26.12 -2.94 23.56
C PHE A 277 25.15 -3.48 22.50
N GLU A 278 24.56 -4.64 22.76
CA GLU A 278 23.62 -5.27 21.85
C GLU A 278 22.35 -4.42 21.65
N LYS A 279 21.84 -3.82 22.73
CA LYS A 279 20.70 -2.88 22.66
C LYS A 279 21.01 -1.66 21.79
N VAL A 280 22.21 -1.10 21.89
CA VAL A 280 22.63 0.03 21.04
C VAL A 280 22.71 -0.40 19.57
N ARG A 281 23.28 -1.58 19.30
CA ARG A 281 23.36 -2.15 17.94
C ARG A 281 21.96 -2.32 17.34
N ILE A 282 21.05 -3.01 18.03
CA ILE A 282 19.67 -3.22 17.58
C ILE A 282 18.97 -1.88 17.35
N GLY A 283 19.14 -0.92 18.26
CA GLY A 283 18.59 0.43 18.10
C GLY A 283 19.02 1.08 16.78
N HIS A 284 20.33 1.03 16.47
CA HIS A 284 20.87 1.57 15.22
C HIS A 284 20.35 0.84 13.97
N GLU A 285 20.18 -0.48 14.04
CA GLU A 285 19.66 -1.31 12.96
C GLU A 285 18.19 -0.96 12.64
N PHE A 286 17.35 -0.76 13.66
CA PHE A 286 15.97 -0.30 13.49
C PHE A 286 15.87 1.18 13.13
N ASP A 287 16.75 2.04 13.63
CA ASP A 287 16.83 3.44 13.20
C ASP A 287 17.10 3.53 11.70
N GLN A 288 17.95 2.66 11.18
CA GLN A 288 18.22 2.60 9.75
C GLN A 288 16.97 2.21 8.95
N VAL A 289 16.20 1.22 9.43
CA VAL A 289 14.90 0.83 8.82
C VAL A 289 13.93 2.00 8.82
N ARG A 290 13.80 2.71 9.95
CA ARG A 290 12.96 3.91 10.08
C ARG A 290 13.40 5.00 9.09
N ILE A 291 14.68 5.34 9.06
CA ILE A 291 15.27 6.35 8.17
C ILE A 291 15.04 5.99 6.69
N THR A 292 15.19 4.72 6.33
CA THR A 292 14.90 4.23 4.97
C THR A 292 13.41 4.38 4.64
N ASN A 293 12.52 4.05 5.58
CA ASN A 293 11.08 4.21 5.41
C ASN A 293 10.64 5.67 5.31
N ASP A 294 11.22 6.57 6.11
CA ASP A 294 10.99 8.03 6.01
C ASP A 294 11.38 8.54 4.61
N TYR A 295 12.52 8.06 4.09
CA TYR A 295 12.96 8.39 2.73
C TYR A 295 12.00 7.83 1.67
N ARG A 296 11.54 6.58 1.81
CA ARG A 296 10.55 5.99 0.90
C ARG A 296 9.22 6.75 0.91
N GLN A 297 8.74 7.17 2.08
CA GLN A 297 7.54 8.00 2.21
C GLN A 297 7.71 9.37 1.55
N LEU A 298 8.89 9.99 1.67
CA LEU A 298 9.20 11.22 0.94
C LEU A 298 9.01 11.04 -0.58
N PHE A 299 9.30 9.85 -1.11
CA PHE A 299 9.07 9.47 -2.51
C PHE A 299 7.67 8.95 -2.84
N GLY A 300 6.77 8.89 -1.86
CA GLY A 300 5.40 8.39 -2.04
C GLY A 300 5.32 6.88 -2.18
N LEU A 301 6.36 6.16 -1.72
CA LEU A 301 6.41 4.70 -1.74
C LEU A 301 5.88 4.11 -0.43
N GLN A 302 5.39 2.88 -0.52
CA GLN A 302 5.01 2.08 0.64
C GLN A 302 6.22 1.84 1.55
N VAL A 303 6.03 2.02 2.86
CA VAL A 303 7.01 1.64 3.88
C VAL A 303 7.17 0.13 3.93
N LEU A 304 8.36 -0.32 4.29
CA LEU A 304 8.76 -1.70 4.34
C LEU A 304 8.57 -2.25 5.75
N ALA A 305 7.95 -3.43 5.84
CA ALA A 305 7.85 -4.17 7.10
C ALA A 305 9.19 -4.81 7.44
N TRP A 306 9.58 -4.76 8.71
CA TRP A 306 10.75 -5.48 9.19
C TRP A 306 10.42 -6.97 9.30
N ASP A 307 11.32 -7.83 8.84
CA ASP A 307 11.17 -9.29 8.93
C ASP A 307 12.36 -9.94 9.65
N ALA A 308 12.08 -10.75 10.67
CA ALA A 308 13.09 -11.39 11.51
C ALA A 308 13.96 -12.42 10.78
N ARG A 309 13.39 -13.14 9.80
CA ARG A 309 14.11 -14.14 8.99
C ARG A 309 15.08 -13.42 8.06
N LEU A 310 14.61 -12.34 7.44
CA LEU A 310 15.44 -11.47 6.61
C LEU A 310 16.57 -10.86 7.46
N PHE A 311 16.26 -10.37 8.66
CA PHE A 311 17.24 -9.83 9.61
C PHE A 311 18.32 -10.84 10.00
N ALA A 312 17.97 -12.10 10.25
CA ALA A 312 18.95 -13.14 10.54
C ALA A 312 19.96 -13.32 9.40
N ALA A 313 19.50 -13.34 8.15
CA ALA A 313 20.37 -13.39 6.96
C ALA A 313 21.22 -12.12 6.81
N THR A 314 20.63 -10.95 7.05
CA THR A 314 21.31 -9.64 6.99
C THR A 314 22.45 -9.57 8.01
N ARG A 315 22.17 -9.97 9.26
CA ARG A 315 23.12 -9.93 10.37
C ARG A 315 24.29 -10.88 10.15
N GLN A 316 23.99 -12.11 9.72
CA GLN A 316 25.01 -13.09 9.36
C GLN A 316 25.96 -12.56 8.28
N HIS A 317 25.47 -11.80 7.31
CA HIS A 317 26.34 -11.21 6.29
C HIS A 317 27.14 -10.00 6.79
N ALA A 318 26.53 -9.15 7.62
CA ALA A 318 27.24 -8.02 8.22
C ALA A 318 28.40 -8.50 9.10
N ASP A 319 28.17 -9.54 9.91
CA ASP A 319 29.20 -10.18 10.73
C ASP A 319 30.31 -10.78 9.85
N TYR A 320 29.95 -11.48 8.77
CA TYR A 320 30.94 -11.97 7.79
C TYR A 320 31.81 -10.86 7.20
N ILE A 321 31.22 -9.76 6.72
CA ILE A 321 31.98 -8.64 6.11
C ILE A 321 32.97 -8.07 7.13
N TRP A 322 32.51 -7.91 8.38
CA TRP A 322 33.33 -7.37 9.46
C TRP A 322 34.47 -8.30 9.88
N GLU A 323 34.17 -9.56 10.13
CA GLU A 323 35.14 -10.55 10.63
C GLU A 323 36.18 -10.95 9.58
N SER A 324 35.76 -11.11 8.32
CA SER A 324 36.65 -11.52 7.24
C SER A 324 37.41 -10.37 6.58
N GLY A 325 36.92 -9.13 6.76
CA GLY A 325 37.38 -7.96 5.99
C GLY A 325 37.01 -8.00 4.49
N GLN A 326 36.21 -8.97 4.05
CA GLN A 326 35.80 -9.10 2.65
C GLN A 326 34.48 -8.37 2.40
N PHE A 327 34.57 -7.19 1.80
CA PHE A 327 33.41 -6.39 1.41
C PHE A 327 32.86 -6.80 0.04
N GLY A 328 31.58 -7.20 -0.02
CA GLY A 328 30.86 -7.53 -1.24
C GLY A 328 29.60 -8.35 -0.96
N HIS A 329 28.82 -8.64 -2.00
CA HIS A 329 27.56 -9.40 -1.88
C HIS A 329 27.72 -10.92 -1.73
N HIS A 330 28.93 -11.41 -1.97
CA HIS A 330 29.25 -12.82 -2.08
C HIS A 330 30.11 -13.30 -0.92
N GLN A 331 29.89 -14.56 -0.53
CA GLN A 331 30.74 -15.28 0.40
C GLN A 331 31.34 -16.50 -0.32
N PRO A 332 32.55 -16.97 0.03
CA PRO A 332 33.15 -18.18 -0.55
C PRO A 332 32.35 -19.47 -0.30
N SER A 333 31.48 -19.48 0.72
CA SER A 333 30.68 -20.65 1.07
C SER A 333 29.56 -20.90 0.06
N VAL A 334 29.38 -22.16 -0.36
CA VAL A 334 28.25 -22.57 -1.21
C VAL A 334 26.90 -22.30 -0.52
N GLU A 335 26.83 -22.51 0.79
CA GLU A 335 25.57 -22.37 1.55
C GLU A 335 25.17 -20.91 1.78
N PHE A 336 26.13 -19.98 1.74
CA PHE A 336 25.91 -18.55 2.05
C PHE A 336 26.36 -17.61 0.92
N GLY A 337 26.69 -18.18 -0.24
CA GLY A 337 27.48 -17.51 -1.27
C GLY A 337 26.76 -16.37 -1.99
N THR A 338 25.43 -16.33 -1.91
CA THR A 338 24.60 -15.24 -2.42
C THR A 338 23.62 -14.79 -1.34
N PHE A 339 23.15 -13.55 -1.44
CA PHE A 339 22.11 -13.04 -0.53
C PHE A 339 20.84 -13.89 -0.55
N THR A 340 20.46 -14.43 -1.71
CA THR A 340 19.32 -15.35 -1.84
C THR A 340 19.54 -16.68 -1.12
N ALA A 341 20.77 -17.22 -1.13
CA ALA A 341 21.10 -18.44 -0.40
C ALA A 341 21.01 -18.21 1.12
N ARG A 342 21.54 -17.07 1.59
CA ARG A 342 21.46 -16.65 3.01
C ARG A 342 20.01 -16.50 3.47
N ALA A 343 19.19 -15.78 2.70
CA ALA A 343 17.77 -15.58 2.99
C ALA A 343 17.02 -16.92 3.06
N ARG A 344 17.20 -17.80 2.07
CA ARG A 344 16.56 -19.14 2.06
C ARG A 344 16.94 -19.96 3.28
N ARG A 345 18.21 -19.93 3.67
CA ARG A 345 18.67 -20.64 4.87
C ARG A 345 18.04 -20.10 6.15
N ALA A 346 17.81 -18.79 6.21
CA ALA A 346 17.08 -18.15 7.30
C ALA A 346 15.55 -18.38 7.23
N GLY A 347 15.05 -19.12 6.24
CA GLY A 347 13.61 -19.38 6.06
C GLY A 347 12.85 -18.28 5.33
N TYR A 348 13.56 -17.34 4.68
CA TYR A 348 12.97 -16.26 3.90
C TYR A 348 12.98 -16.60 2.39
N PRO A 349 11.80 -16.77 1.74
CA PRO A 349 11.73 -17.38 0.40
C PRO A 349 12.03 -16.42 -0.75
N ALA A 350 11.84 -15.11 -0.57
CA ALA A 350 11.66 -14.16 -1.67
C ALA A 350 12.51 -12.89 -1.55
N MET A 351 13.80 -13.03 -1.29
CA MET A 351 14.73 -11.90 -1.26
C MET A 351 15.07 -11.41 -2.68
N VAL A 352 15.11 -10.09 -2.89
CA VAL A 352 15.31 -9.49 -4.21
C VAL A 352 16.58 -8.66 -4.35
N TYR A 353 16.98 -7.93 -3.32
CA TYR A 353 18.13 -7.04 -3.39
C TYR A 353 18.84 -6.91 -2.05
N GLU A 354 20.11 -6.54 -2.12
CA GLU A 354 20.98 -6.27 -0.99
C GLU A 354 21.74 -4.96 -1.24
N ASN A 355 21.81 -4.10 -0.23
CA ASN A 355 22.73 -2.96 -0.21
C ASN A 355 23.80 -3.21 0.86
N CYS A 356 25.08 -2.99 0.53
CA CYS A 356 26.16 -3.06 1.49
C CYS A 356 26.86 -1.71 1.61
N HIS A 357 27.24 -1.32 2.82
CA HIS A 357 28.02 -0.11 3.08
C HIS A 357 29.06 -0.38 4.16
N GLN A 358 30.22 0.25 4.06
CA GLN A 358 31.25 0.22 5.10
C GLN A 358 31.84 1.61 5.29
N GLY A 359 31.97 2.04 6.54
CA GLY A 359 32.71 3.25 6.89
C GLY A 359 32.00 4.27 7.77
N SER A 360 30.71 4.08 8.07
CA SER A 360 29.99 4.93 9.03
C SER A 360 29.46 4.15 10.23
N ASN A 361 29.42 4.81 11.39
CA ASN A 361 28.74 4.31 12.58
C ASN A 361 27.29 4.81 12.69
N ASP A 362 26.94 5.86 11.95
CA ASP A 362 25.67 6.57 12.06
C ASP A 362 24.66 6.04 11.02
N PRO A 363 23.45 5.63 11.43
CA PRO A 363 22.43 5.11 10.51
C PRO A 363 22.03 6.08 9.39
N PHE A 364 22.04 7.39 9.65
CA PHE A 364 21.65 8.40 8.66
C PHE A 364 22.73 8.60 7.60
N ASP A 365 24.00 8.67 8.01
CA ASP A 365 25.14 8.72 7.08
C ASP A 365 25.16 7.52 6.14
N VAL A 366 24.72 6.34 6.59
CA VAL A 366 24.58 5.15 5.73
C VAL A 366 23.54 5.39 4.64
N LEU A 367 22.36 5.94 4.96
CA LEU A 367 21.36 6.29 3.96
C LEU A 367 21.93 7.31 2.96
N VAL A 368 22.63 8.34 3.45
CA VAL A 368 23.26 9.34 2.59
C VAL A 368 24.25 8.68 1.65
N ALA A 369 25.15 7.83 2.15
CA ALA A 369 26.14 7.13 1.32
C ALA A 369 25.48 6.24 0.26
N LEU A 370 24.43 5.51 0.60
CA LEU A 370 23.70 4.64 -0.31
C LEU A 370 22.91 5.43 -1.38
N THR A 371 22.30 6.56 -1.01
CA THR A 371 21.58 7.43 -1.97
C THR A 371 22.53 8.22 -2.88
N HIS A 372 23.83 8.27 -2.56
CA HIS A 372 24.91 8.75 -3.42
C HIS A 372 25.58 7.62 -4.22
N SER A 373 24.89 6.49 -4.38
CA SER A 373 25.28 5.41 -5.28
C SER A 373 24.07 5.01 -6.11
N SER A 374 24.18 5.10 -7.43
CA SER A 374 23.02 5.00 -8.31
C SER A 374 22.30 3.65 -8.28
N GLU A 375 23.04 2.56 -8.09
CA GLU A 375 22.46 1.22 -7.89
C GLU A 375 21.72 1.13 -6.55
N HIS A 376 22.39 1.43 -5.43
CA HIS A 376 21.80 1.36 -4.09
C HIS A 376 20.60 2.30 -3.92
N HIS A 377 20.63 3.49 -4.55
CA HIS A 377 19.52 4.43 -4.56
C HIS A 377 18.29 3.85 -5.27
N ARG A 378 18.48 3.18 -6.42
CA ARG A 378 17.40 2.47 -7.11
C ARG A 378 16.81 1.36 -6.24
N THR A 379 17.65 0.60 -5.53
CA THR A 379 17.21 -0.44 -4.59
C THR A 379 16.36 0.12 -3.45
N ILE A 380 16.77 1.22 -2.81
CA ILE A 380 16.00 1.88 -1.74
C ILE A 380 14.59 2.27 -2.22
N LEU A 381 14.46 2.65 -3.50
CA LEU A 381 13.22 3.06 -4.14
C LEU A 381 12.53 1.95 -4.95
N LEU A 382 12.85 0.68 -4.68
CA LEU A 382 12.19 -0.45 -5.33
C LEU A 382 10.72 -0.52 -4.90
N GLU A 383 9.82 -0.39 -5.87
CA GLU A 383 8.36 -0.37 -5.64
C GLU A 383 7.81 -1.73 -5.23
N THR A 384 8.43 -2.82 -5.69
CA THR A 384 7.96 -4.19 -5.43
C THR A 384 8.34 -4.69 -4.04
N ALA A 385 9.35 -4.12 -3.39
CA ALA A 385 9.74 -4.49 -2.03
C ALA A 385 8.60 -4.22 -1.05
N GLY A 386 8.25 -5.24 -0.26
CA GLY A 386 7.27 -5.16 0.83
C GLY A 386 7.92 -5.22 2.21
N GLU A 387 9.10 -5.82 2.30
CA GLU A 387 9.82 -6.08 3.55
C GLU A 387 11.29 -5.69 3.43
N MET A 388 11.90 -5.37 4.57
CA MET A 388 13.33 -5.12 4.68
C MET A 388 13.90 -5.58 6.01
N ALA A 389 15.22 -5.71 6.07
CA ALA A 389 15.94 -5.74 7.33
C ALA A 389 17.30 -5.08 7.15
N THR A 390 17.80 -4.43 8.20
CA THR A 390 19.16 -3.88 8.22
C THR A 390 19.91 -4.47 9.40
N ALA A 391 21.20 -4.77 9.20
CA ALA A 391 22.08 -5.22 10.26
C ALA A 391 23.44 -4.52 10.16
N ARG A 392 24.12 -4.42 11.31
CA ARG A 392 25.42 -3.78 11.43
C ARG A 392 26.40 -4.66 12.19
N SER A 393 27.64 -4.78 11.73
CA SER A 393 28.74 -5.35 12.50
C SER A 393 29.99 -4.48 12.36
N GLY A 394 30.47 -3.93 13.47
CA GLY A 394 31.45 -2.84 13.45
C GLY A 394 30.99 -1.68 12.56
N LEU A 395 31.75 -1.40 11.49
CA LEU A 395 31.44 -0.38 10.48
C LEU A 395 30.74 -0.95 9.22
N ALA A 396 30.49 -2.26 9.15
CA ALA A 396 29.81 -2.90 8.04
C ALA A 396 28.29 -2.84 8.25
N TRP A 397 27.58 -2.44 7.20
CA TRP A 397 26.13 -2.35 7.13
C TRP A 397 25.63 -3.17 5.96
N VAL A 398 24.57 -3.92 6.18
CA VAL A 398 23.85 -4.67 5.14
C VAL A 398 22.38 -4.34 5.25
N GLN A 399 21.72 -4.04 4.13
CA GLN A 399 20.27 -3.96 4.02
C GLN A 399 19.78 -5.02 3.04
N ASN A 400 18.80 -5.81 3.45
CA ASN A 400 18.15 -6.79 2.60
C ASN A 400 16.71 -6.39 2.33
N TYR A 401 16.24 -6.64 1.11
CA TYR A 401 14.90 -6.30 0.64
C TYR A 401 14.20 -7.54 0.12
N GLY A 402 12.91 -7.69 0.42
CA GLY A 402 12.14 -8.87 0.06
C GLY A 402 10.71 -8.60 -0.40
N LEU A 403 10.10 -9.63 -0.99
CA LEU A 403 8.76 -9.62 -1.59
C LEU A 403 7.73 -10.47 -0.83
N ASP A 404 8.10 -11.08 0.30
CA ASP A 404 7.14 -11.84 1.08
C ASP A 404 6.08 -10.87 1.69
N THR A 405 4.96 -11.44 2.13
CA THR A 405 3.78 -10.71 2.61
C THR A 405 3.33 -11.21 3.98
N GLY A 406 4.18 -11.97 4.67
CA GLY A 406 3.90 -12.54 5.99
C GLY A 406 3.44 -11.49 6.99
N PHE A 407 4.03 -10.28 6.94
CA PHE A 407 3.62 -9.14 7.77
C PHE A 407 2.13 -8.81 7.68
N ARG A 408 1.46 -9.09 6.56
CA ARG A 408 0.02 -8.81 6.37
C ARG A 408 -0.87 -9.59 7.33
N SER A 409 -0.43 -10.78 7.74
CA SER A 409 -1.14 -11.58 8.75
C SER A 409 -0.90 -11.08 10.18
N ALA A 410 0.21 -10.37 10.41
CA ALA A 410 0.60 -9.84 11.72
C ALA A 410 0.03 -8.45 12.02
N ILE A 411 -0.52 -7.78 11.00
CA ILE A 411 -1.28 -6.54 11.15
C ILE A 411 -2.76 -6.88 11.24
N GLN A 412 -3.46 -6.27 12.19
CA GLN A 412 -4.94 -6.31 12.24
C GLN A 412 -5.50 -5.38 11.15
N TRP A 413 -5.24 -5.73 9.90
CA TRP A 413 -5.58 -4.97 8.71
C TRP A 413 -6.85 -5.53 8.06
N GLU A 414 -7.90 -5.75 8.85
CA GLU A 414 -9.17 -6.11 8.25
C GLU A 414 -9.80 -4.87 7.59
N ALA A 415 -9.73 -4.87 6.25
CA ALA A 415 -10.67 -4.16 5.38
C ALA A 415 -10.77 -2.63 5.63
N TRP A 416 -9.65 -1.89 5.71
CA TRP A 416 -9.67 -0.43 5.84
C TRP A 416 -10.48 0.19 4.68
N ARG A 417 -11.74 0.55 4.99
CA ARG A 417 -12.71 1.17 4.08
C ARG A 417 -12.98 0.37 2.81
N ASP A 418 -12.90 -0.96 2.91
CA ASP A 418 -13.45 -1.85 1.89
C ASP A 418 -14.97 -1.83 1.93
#